data_AF-A0A3A4U427-F1
#
_entry.id   AF-A0A3A4U427-F1
#
_cell.length_a   1.000
_cell.length_b   1.000
_cell.length_c   1.000
_cell.angle_alpha   90.00
_cell.angle_beta   90.00
_cell.angle_gamma   90.00
#
_symmetry.space_group_name_H-M   'P 1'
#
loop_
_entity.id
_entity.type
_entity.pdbx_description
1 polymer ?
#
loop_
_entity_poly.entity_id
_entity_poly.type
_entity_poly.pdbx_seq_one_letter_code
_entity_poly.pdbx_strand_id
1 'polypeptide(L)'
;MGLLGNHSIRPKADAVIWAFSPTRNQGDSLLLCAGRHRIWGVYRSLLRFDVAAIPSPTTGPYMREAKLVWYQRWRTGHLLLLDVYGLAGSWREREVTWLNQPAADILPTDCVVCPQARGTWVEFNVTALVRAWVAGDRPNYGLLVRARNEEMEALSAAPSTRWGDPGVWPRLVVCVGPEPPPPPPVPPPPPVRRVVTRDLGEFESRDTRRATGAVDVGGLEVVTAFAFHVDGHAVNVHMSYSTDGLTWFPDPASHKAANGEVARLTPLHFTRYLRVEYQSAETGLPGTIRVVLQGTT
;
A
#
# COMPACT_ATOMS: atom_id res chain seq x y z
N MET A 1 18.96 5.74 -33.44
CA MET A 1 19.40 6.58 -32.30
C MET A 1 18.19 6.79 -31.40
N GLY A 2 18.14 6.06 -30.28
CA GLY A 2 16.94 5.98 -29.44
C GLY A 2 16.66 7.30 -28.73
N LEU A 3 15.42 7.76 -28.82
CA LEU A 3 14.85 8.92 -28.13
C LEU A 3 15.04 8.76 -26.62
N LEU A 4 16.12 9.26 -26.02
CA LEU A 4 16.27 9.37 -24.55
C LEU A 4 15.97 10.81 -24.13
N GLY A 5 15.38 10.99 -22.94
CA GLY A 5 15.08 12.32 -22.39
C GLY A 5 13.64 12.78 -22.66
N ASN A 6 13.44 14.10 -22.64
CA ASN A 6 12.11 14.73 -22.71
C ASN A 6 11.68 14.99 -24.16
N HIS A 7 10.46 14.55 -24.49
CA HIS A 7 9.82 14.77 -25.78
C HIS A 7 8.53 15.55 -25.58
N SER A 8 8.32 16.59 -26.40
CA SER A 8 7.13 17.44 -26.34
C SER A 8 6.22 17.15 -27.53
N ILE A 9 4.97 16.77 -27.24
CA ILE A 9 3.95 16.42 -28.23
C ILE A 9 2.83 17.45 -28.16
N ARG A 10 2.49 18.03 -29.32
CA ARG A 10 1.39 19.00 -29.43
C ARG A 10 0.03 18.28 -29.55
N PRO A 11 -1.08 18.91 -29.14
CA PRO A 11 -2.40 18.37 -29.38
C PRO A 11 -2.63 18.20 -30.89
N LYS A 12 -3.13 17.03 -31.28
CA LYS A 12 -3.64 16.75 -32.63
C LYS A 12 -5.06 17.31 -32.81
N ALA A 13 -5.78 17.44 -31.70
CA ALA A 13 -7.06 18.12 -31.63
C ALA A 13 -7.25 18.74 -30.25
N ASP A 14 -7.84 19.93 -30.19
CA ASP A 14 -8.28 20.57 -28.96
C ASP A 14 -9.59 21.34 -29.15
N ALA A 15 -10.47 21.31 -28.17
CA ALA A 15 -11.73 22.05 -28.22
C ALA A 15 -12.15 22.50 -26.83
N VAL A 16 -12.72 23.69 -26.75
CA VAL A 16 -13.46 24.13 -25.57
C VAL A 16 -14.94 23.85 -25.77
N ILE A 17 -15.61 23.38 -24.73
CA ILE A 17 -17.07 23.20 -24.71
C ILE A 17 -17.64 24.00 -23.55
N TRP A 18 -18.89 24.43 -23.71
CA TRP A 18 -19.44 25.49 -22.90
C TRP A 18 -20.94 25.29 -22.64
N ALA A 19 -21.32 25.21 -21.37
CA ALA A 19 -22.67 24.84 -20.96
C ALA A 19 -23.76 25.83 -21.39
N PHE A 20 -23.44 27.12 -21.50
CA PHE A 20 -24.42 28.15 -21.86
C PHE A 20 -24.69 28.21 -23.38
N SER A 21 -23.84 27.60 -24.21
CA SER A 21 -24.12 27.40 -25.64
C SER A 21 -23.94 25.92 -26.00
N PRO A 22 -24.84 25.05 -25.54
CA PRO A 22 -24.54 23.64 -25.39
C PRO A 22 -24.51 22.87 -26.72
N THR A 23 -25.10 23.42 -27.78
CA THR A 23 -25.10 22.89 -29.16
C THR A 23 -24.00 23.49 -30.03
N ARG A 24 -23.26 24.49 -29.55
CA ARG A 24 -22.27 25.21 -30.36
C ARG A 24 -20.90 24.54 -30.25
N ASN A 25 -20.32 24.17 -31.39
CA ASN A 25 -18.92 23.78 -31.48
C ASN A 25 -18.02 25.02 -31.33
N GLN A 26 -16.91 24.87 -30.60
CA GLN A 26 -15.90 25.91 -30.43
C GLN A 26 -14.47 25.36 -30.63
N GLY A 27 -14.30 24.41 -31.55
CA GLY A 27 -12.98 23.85 -31.89
C GLY A 27 -12.01 24.89 -32.45
N ASP A 28 -12.51 25.99 -33.02
CA ASP A 28 -11.67 27.09 -33.52
C ASP A 28 -11.49 28.25 -32.51
N SER A 29 -11.89 28.05 -31.25
CA SER A 29 -11.64 29.05 -30.19
C SER A 29 -10.15 29.27 -30.00
N LEU A 30 -9.73 30.53 -29.80
CA LEU A 30 -8.36 30.89 -29.44
C LEU A 30 -7.97 30.47 -28.01
N LEU A 31 -8.97 30.20 -27.16
CA LEU A 31 -8.77 29.84 -25.77
C LEU A 31 -9.44 28.52 -25.43
N LEU A 32 -8.72 27.71 -24.68
CA LEU A 32 -9.23 26.62 -23.88
C LEU A 32 -9.59 27.17 -22.49
N CYS A 33 -10.69 26.70 -21.93
CA CYS A 33 -11.19 27.13 -20.63
C CYS A 33 -11.63 25.92 -19.78
N ALA A 34 -11.38 26.00 -18.47
CA ALA A 34 -11.83 24.99 -17.52
C ALA A 34 -12.32 25.67 -16.23
N GLY A 35 -13.57 25.40 -15.86
CA GLY A 35 -14.22 25.99 -14.68
C GLY A 35 -15.43 26.86 -15.03
N ARG A 36 -15.89 27.67 -14.08
CA ARG A 36 -17.13 28.44 -14.21
C ARG A 36 -16.86 29.93 -14.35
N HIS A 37 -17.39 30.51 -15.42
CA HIS A 37 -17.51 31.97 -15.55
C HIS A 37 -18.82 32.44 -14.92
N ARG A 38 -18.81 33.57 -14.21
CA ARG A 38 -19.98 34.13 -13.52
C ARG A 38 -21.24 34.24 -14.39
N ILE A 39 -21.10 34.78 -15.59
CA ILE A 39 -22.22 35.03 -16.51
C ILE A 39 -22.43 33.87 -17.48
N TRP A 40 -21.33 33.23 -17.87
CA TRP A 40 -21.32 32.32 -19.00
C TRP A 40 -21.43 30.87 -18.54
N GLY A 41 -21.29 30.55 -17.25
CA GLY A 41 -21.42 29.18 -16.76
C GLY A 41 -20.16 28.35 -17.04
N VAL A 42 -20.33 27.04 -17.17
CA VAL A 42 -19.24 26.07 -17.09
C VAL A 42 -18.56 25.85 -18.44
N TYR A 43 -17.23 25.86 -18.42
CA TYR A 43 -16.35 25.49 -19.50
C TYR A 43 -15.57 24.24 -19.15
N ARG A 44 -15.36 23.39 -20.16
CA ARG A 44 -14.43 22.26 -20.11
C ARG A 44 -13.60 22.27 -21.39
N SER A 45 -12.40 21.70 -21.33
CA SER A 45 -11.51 21.59 -22.49
C SER A 45 -11.14 20.14 -22.76
N LEU A 46 -11.19 19.75 -24.03
CA LEU A 46 -10.81 18.44 -24.50
C LEU A 46 -9.51 18.56 -25.30
N LEU A 47 -8.56 17.66 -25.07
CA LEU A 47 -7.30 17.61 -25.82
C LEU A 47 -6.99 16.18 -26.22
N ARG A 48 -6.59 15.94 -27.46
CA ARG A 48 -6.15 14.62 -27.93
C ARG A 48 -4.76 14.73 -28.55
N PHE A 49 -3.89 13.81 -28.16
CA PHE A 49 -2.50 13.76 -28.60
C PHE A 49 -2.26 12.55 -29.49
N ASP A 50 -1.33 12.67 -30.44
CA ASP A 50 -0.84 11.52 -31.20
C ASP A 50 0.31 10.86 -30.42
N VAL A 51 0.04 9.68 -29.86
CA VAL A 51 1.03 8.94 -29.05
C VAL A 51 1.77 7.88 -29.85
N ALA A 52 1.47 7.73 -31.14
CA ALA A 52 2.13 6.72 -31.99
C ALA A 52 3.64 6.98 -32.16
N ALA A 53 4.09 8.22 -31.96
CA ALA A 53 5.51 8.58 -31.96
C ALA A 53 6.23 8.20 -30.65
N ILE A 54 5.50 7.82 -29.60
CA ILE A 54 6.09 7.35 -28.35
C ILE A 54 6.45 5.86 -28.53
N PRO A 55 7.71 5.45 -28.28
CA PRO A 55 8.10 4.07 -28.42
C PRO A 55 7.28 3.14 -27.51
N SER A 56 6.87 1.99 -28.06
CA SER A 56 6.18 0.94 -27.28
C SER A 56 7.07 0.44 -26.14
N PRO A 57 6.48 0.07 -24.97
CA PRO A 57 7.21 -0.51 -23.85
C PRO A 57 8.03 -1.76 -24.23
N THR A 58 7.68 -2.48 -25.30
CA THR A 58 8.38 -3.70 -25.72
C THR A 58 9.53 -3.48 -26.70
N THR A 59 9.55 -2.34 -27.40
CA THR A 59 10.50 -2.10 -28.51
C THR A 59 11.32 -0.81 -28.34
N GLY A 60 11.13 -0.08 -27.25
CA GLY A 60 11.74 1.22 -27.05
C GLY A 60 12.09 1.54 -25.60
N PRO A 61 12.68 2.73 -25.36
CA PRO A 61 13.03 3.18 -24.02
C PRO A 61 11.79 3.25 -23.12
N TYR A 62 11.97 2.86 -21.86
CA TYR A 62 10.91 2.84 -20.86
C TYR A 62 10.41 4.26 -20.57
N MET A 63 9.11 4.48 -20.72
CA MET A 63 8.47 5.75 -20.37
C MET A 63 8.47 5.94 -18.85
N ARG A 64 9.33 6.84 -18.37
CA ARG A 64 9.47 7.16 -16.95
C ARG A 64 8.31 8.01 -16.46
N GLU A 65 7.92 9.00 -17.23
CA GLU A 65 6.91 9.98 -16.86
C GLU A 65 6.21 10.53 -18.11
N ALA A 66 4.93 10.88 -17.98
CA ALA A 66 4.23 11.72 -18.93
C ALA A 66 3.39 12.77 -18.20
N LYS A 67 3.47 14.03 -18.65
CA LYS A 67 2.77 15.17 -18.08
C LYS A 67 1.97 15.92 -19.12
N LEU A 68 0.71 16.23 -18.83
CA LEU A 68 0.01 17.30 -19.53
C LEU A 68 0.49 18.62 -18.94
N VAL A 69 1.04 19.47 -19.79
CA VAL A 69 1.53 20.80 -19.41
C VAL A 69 0.57 21.84 -19.99
N TRP A 70 -0.05 22.61 -19.10
CA TRP A 70 -1.12 23.57 -19.36
C TRP A 70 -0.64 24.99 -19.06
N TYR A 71 -0.63 25.87 -20.07
CA TYR A 71 -0.26 27.27 -19.86
C TYR A 71 -1.45 28.07 -19.34
N GLN A 72 -1.48 28.32 -18.04
CA GLN A 72 -2.47 29.23 -17.47
C GLN A 72 -2.12 30.67 -17.83
N ARG A 73 -2.80 31.20 -18.86
CA ARG A 73 -2.68 32.61 -19.24
C ARG A 73 -3.22 33.50 -18.13
N TRP A 74 -4.38 33.15 -17.58
CA TRP A 74 -4.98 33.79 -16.43
C TRP A 74 -5.99 32.85 -15.76
N ARG A 75 -6.36 33.16 -14.53
CA ARG A 75 -7.52 32.56 -13.86
C ARG A 75 -8.33 33.57 -13.06
N THR A 76 -9.54 33.17 -12.68
CA THR A 76 -10.42 33.89 -11.75
C THR A 76 -10.67 33.08 -10.48
N GLY A 77 -11.38 33.68 -9.53
CA GLY A 77 -11.76 33.05 -8.26
C GLY A 77 -10.64 33.02 -7.22
N HIS A 78 -10.98 32.68 -5.98
CA HIS A 78 -9.99 32.57 -4.90
C HIS A 78 -9.26 31.23 -4.94
N LEU A 79 -10.00 30.13 -5.10
CA LEU A 79 -9.51 28.77 -5.19
C LEU A 79 -10.01 28.11 -6.48
N LEU A 80 -9.09 27.49 -7.22
CA LEU A 80 -9.42 26.70 -8.39
C LEU A 80 -8.61 25.42 -8.37
N LEU A 81 -9.30 24.28 -8.32
CA LEU A 81 -8.70 22.97 -8.58
C LEU A 81 -9.15 22.51 -9.95
N LEU A 82 -8.19 22.21 -10.81
CA LEU A 82 -8.45 21.53 -12.07
C LEU A 82 -8.15 20.05 -11.92
N ASP A 83 -9.02 19.25 -12.51
CA ASP A 83 -8.88 17.81 -12.63
C ASP A 83 -8.71 17.45 -14.10
N VAL A 84 -7.89 16.44 -14.37
CA VAL A 84 -7.70 15.84 -15.70
C VAL A 84 -8.23 14.42 -15.70
N TYR A 85 -9.05 14.08 -16.69
CA TYR A 85 -9.63 12.75 -16.85
C TYR A 85 -9.25 12.16 -18.21
N GLY A 86 -9.13 10.83 -18.28
CA GLY A 86 -9.13 10.14 -19.57
C GLY A 86 -10.52 10.12 -20.18
N LEU A 87 -10.62 10.37 -21.49
CA LEU A 87 -11.88 10.20 -22.22
C LEU A 87 -12.13 8.73 -22.55
N ALA A 88 -13.41 8.34 -22.55
CA ALA A 88 -13.88 6.98 -22.82
C ALA A 88 -14.56 6.83 -24.20
N GLY A 89 -14.70 7.92 -24.96
CA GLY A 89 -15.31 7.91 -26.29
C GLY A 89 -14.61 8.85 -27.27
N SER A 90 -14.66 8.49 -28.55
CA SER A 90 -14.11 9.30 -29.63
C SER A 90 -14.87 10.62 -29.79
N TRP A 91 -14.16 11.64 -30.26
CA TRP A 91 -14.74 12.93 -30.62
C TRP A 91 -13.99 13.55 -31.81
N ARG A 92 -14.64 14.51 -32.46
CA ARG A 92 -14.09 15.29 -33.57
C ARG A 92 -14.10 16.76 -33.19
N GLU A 93 -12.97 17.43 -33.41
CA GLU A 93 -12.72 18.80 -32.97
C GLU A 93 -13.76 19.81 -33.46
N ARG A 94 -14.22 19.65 -34.71
CA ARG A 94 -15.21 20.53 -35.35
C ARG A 94 -16.66 20.10 -35.15
N GLU A 95 -16.92 19.03 -34.39
CA GLU A 95 -18.27 18.50 -34.16
C GLU A 95 -18.62 18.39 -32.66
N VAL A 96 -17.62 18.40 -31.76
CA VAL A 96 -17.85 18.28 -30.32
C VAL A 96 -18.50 19.54 -29.75
N THR A 97 -19.43 19.34 -28.84
CA THR A 97 -20.27 20.35 -28.20
C THR A 97 -20.44 19.94 -26.74
N TRP A 98 -21.13 20.76 -25.94
CA TRP A 98 -21.47 20.36 -24.58
C TRP A 98 -22.41 19.14 -24.56
N LEU A 99 -23.38 19.06 -25.46
CA LEU A 99 -24.39 17.98 -25.45
C LEU A 99 -23.86 16.64 -25.93
N ASN A 100 -22.92 16.63 -26.87
CA ASN A 100 -22.36 15.40 -27.44
C ASN A 100 -20.91 15.12 -26.98
N GLN A 101 -20.46 15.76 -25.90
CA GLN A 101 -19.14 15.48 -25.34
C GLN A 101 -19.02 14.00 -24.95
N PRO A 102 -17.89 13.34 -25.22
CA PRO A 102 -17.67 11.97 -24.80
C PRO A 102 -17.68 11.85 -23.27
N ALA A 103 -18.08 10.68 -22.78
CA ALA A 103 -17.90 10.35 -21.38
C ALA A 103 -16.41 10.37 -20.99
N ALA A 104 -16.14 10.71 -19.74
CA ALA A 104 -14.81 10.64 -19.13
C ALA A 104 -14.79 9.55 -18.05
N ASP A 105 -13.60 9.20 -17.59
CA ASP A 105 -13.42 8.29 -16.46
C ASP A 105 -14.12 8.81 -15.20
N ILE A 106 -14.47 7.88 -14.31
CA ILE A 106 -15.12 8.20 -13.03
C ILE A 106 -14.17 8.99 -12.13
N LEU A 107 -12.89 8.59 -12.10
CA LEU A 107 -11.86 9.22 -11.28
C LEU A 107 -10.92 10.05 -12.16
N PRO A 108 -10.42 11.21 -11.66
CA PRO A 108 -9.41 11.95 -12.36
C PRO A 108 -8.09 11.18 -12.39
N THR A 109 -7.37 11.29 -13.50
CA THR A 109 -5.98 10.83 -13.63
C THR A 109 -5.07 11.61 -12.70
N ASP A 110 -5.28 12.93 -12.61
CA ASP A 110 -4.56 13.81 -11.69
C ASP A 110 -5.33 15.12 -11.46
N CYS A 111 -4.91 15.89 -10.46
CA CYS A 111 -5.48 17.17 -10.11
C CYS A 111 -4.43 18.18 -9.63
N VAL A 112 -4.66 19.46 -9.87
CA VAL A 112 -3.76 20.53 -9.44
C VAL A 112 -4.54 21.72 -8.89
N VAL A 113 -4.01 22.32 -7.82
CA VAL A 113 -4.42 23.64 -7.34
C VAL A 113 -3.78 24.71 -8.23
N CYS A 114 -4.60 25.43 -8.99
CA CYS A 114 -4.10 26.45 -9.89
C CYS A 114 -3.56 27.67 -9.13
N PRO A 115 -2.31 28.10 -9.39
CA PRO A 115 -1.72 29.27 -8.74
C PRO A 115 -2.49 30.55 -9.13
N GLN A 116 -2.43 31.60 -8.30
CA GLN A 116 -2.98 32.92 -8.64
C GLN A 116 -2.18 33.62 -9.75
N ALA A 117 -0.92 33.22 -9.96
CA ALA A 117 -0.04 33.80 -10.97
C ALA A 117 -0.61 33.64 -12.39
N ARG A 118 -0.39 34.68 -13.20
CA ARG A 118 -0.69 34.69 -14.64
C ARG A 118 0.53 34.25 -15.44
N GLY A 119 0.29 33.71 -16.62
CA GLY A 119 1.35 33.30 -17.55
C GLY A 119 2.25 32.21 -17.00
N THR A 120 1.67 31.23 -16.30
CA THR A 120 2.42 30.16 -15.62
C THR A 120 2.03 28.78 -16.12
N TRP A 121 2.96 27.84 -16.02
CA TRP A 121 2.74 26.45 -16.39
C TRP A 121 2.16 25.67 -15.22
N VAL A 122 1.13 24.87 -15.51
CA VAL A 122 0.51 23.91 -14.59
C VAL A 122 0.71 22.53 -15.20
N GLU A 123 1.13 21.56 -14.39
CA GLU A 123 1.48 20.23 -14.87
C GLU A 123 0.63 19.16 -14.20
N PHE A 124 0.07 18.24 -14.99
CA PHE A 124 -0.70 17.10 -14.52
C PHE A 124 0.03 15.81 -14.87
N ASN A 125 0.22 14.92 -13.90
CA ASN A 125 0.80 13.60 -14.12
C ASN A 125 -0.21 12.68 -14.80
N VAL A 126 0.03 12.38 -16.08
CA VAL A 126 -0.81 11.48 -16.89
C VAL A 126 -0.07 10.20 -17.27
N THR A 127 0.99 9.85 -16.52
CA THR A 127 1.91 8.74 -16.82
C THR A 127 1.17 7.42 -16.99
N ALA A 128 0.32 7.04 -16.03
CA ALA A 128 -0.41 5.77 -16.09
C ALA A 128 -1.32 5.68 -17.32
N LEU A 129 -2.02 6.77 -17.63
CA LEU A 129 -2.95 6.84 -18.75
C LEU A 129 -2.23 6.76 -20.10
N VAL A 130 -1.13 7.48 -20.27
CA VAL A 130 -0.33 7.44 -21.50
C VAL A 130 0.34 6.07 -21.68
N ARG A 131 0.81 5.42 -20.61
CA ARG A 131 1.32 4.04 -20.70
C ARG A 131 0.27 3.09 -21.24
N ALA A 132 -0.96 3.15 -20.71
CA ALA A 132 -2.06 2.30 -21.18
C ALA A 132 -2.40 2.55 -22.67
N TRP A 133 -2.30 3.80 -23.13
CA TRP A 133 -2.48 4.12 -24.55
C TRP A 133 -1.38 3.54 -25.45
N VAL A 134 -0.12 3.65 -25.03
CA VAL A 134 1.02 3.18 -25.81
C VAL A 134 1.12 1.65 -25.80
N ALA A 135 0.75 1.01 -24.69
CA ALA A 135 0.68 -0.46 -24.58
C ALA A 135 -0.49 -1.07 -25.37
N GLY A 136 -1.48 -0.26 -25.76
CA GLY A 136 -2.70 -0.74 -26.43
C GLY A 136 -3.77 -1.29 -25.49
N ASP A 137 -3.53 -1.27 -24.17
CA ASP A 137 -4.49 -1.71 -23.14
C ASP A 137 -5.74 -0.81 -23.10
N ARG A 138 -5.62 0.42 -23.59
CA ARG A 138 -6.69 1.40 -23.61
C ARG A 138 -6.67 2.24 -24.90
N PRO A 139 -7.81 2.44 -25.58
CA PRO A 139 -7.88 3.39 -26.69
C PRO A 139 -7.57 4.84 -26.25
N ASN A 140 -6.81 5.57 -27.06
CA ASN A 140 -6.53 6.98 -26.85
C ASN A 140 -7.63 7.87 -27.46
N TYR A 141 -8.56 8.30 -26.60
CA TYR A 141 -9.57 9.31 -26.96
C TYR A 141 -9.21 10.72 -26.49
N GLY A 142 -8.08 10.90 -25.82
CA GLY A 142 -7.64 12.17 -25.26
C GLY A 142 -8.04 12.38 -23.80
N LEU A 143 -7.96 13.64 -23.38
CA LEU A 143 -8.11 14.12 -22.02
C LEU A 143 -9.25 15.13 -21.94
N LEU A 144 -9.92 15.15 -20.79
CA LEU A 144 -10.84 16.21 -20.38
C LEU A 144 -10.22 16.98 -19.21
N VAL A 145 -10.12 18.30 -19.36
CA VAL A 145 -9.74 19.23 -18.30
C VAL A 145 -10.99 19.97 -17.83
N ARG A 146 -11.30 19.89 -16.54
CA ARG A 146 -12.44 20.61 -15.93
C ARG A 146 -12.12 21.04 -14.51
N ALA A 147 -12.87 22.00 -13.97
CA ALA A 147 -12.79 22.29 -12.55
C ALA A 147 -13.36 21.13 -11.73
N ARG A 148 -12.75 20.84 -10.58
CA ARG A 148 -13.28 19.84 -9.64
C ARG A 148 -14.68 20.21 -9.16
N ASN A 149 -14.86 21.49 -8.81
CA ASN A 149 -16.13 22.05 -8.43
C ASN A 149 -16.55 23.07 -9.50
N GLU A 150 -17.51 22.70 -10.34
CA GLU A 150 -18.03 23.53 -11.44
C GLU A 150 -19.16 24.47 -11.01
N GLU A 151 -19.53 24.47 -9.72
CA GLU A 151 -20.47 25.42 -9.12
C GLU A 151 -19.74 26.69 -8.68
N MET A 152 -18.46 26.58 -8.30
CA MET A 152 -17.63 27.71 -7.86
C MET A 152 -17.26 28.60 -9.04
N GLU A 153 -17.45 29.92 -8.89
CA GLU A 153 -17.05 30.94 -9.88
C GLU A 153 -15.53 31.11 -9.96
N ALA A 154 -14.87 30.12 -10.55
CA ALA A 154 -13.44 30.12 -10.82
C ALA A 154 -13.19 29.46 -12.18
N LEU A 155 -12.41 30.14 -13.02
CA LEU A 155 -12.12 29.73 -14.40
C LEU A 155 -10.62 29.86 -14.65
N SER A 156 -10.01 28.85 -15.26
CA SER A 156 -8.67 28.96 -15.87
C SER A 156 -8.82 29.08 -17.38
N ALA A 157 -8.04 29.96 -17.99
CA ALA A 157 -7.95 30.07 -19.44
C ALA A 157 -6.51 29.81 -19.91
N ALA A 158 -6.40 29.00 -20.96
CA ALA A 158 -5.16 28.68 -21.65
C ALA A 158 -5.28 28.95 -23.16
N PRO A 159 -4.17 29.25 -23.84
CA PRO A 159 -4.13 29.25 -25.30
C PRO A 159 -4.56 27.89 -25.87
N SER A 160 -5.30 27.89 -26.98
CA SER A 160 -5.52 26.69 -27.80
C SER A 160 -4.46 26.57 -28.89
N THR A 161 -4.50 25.51 -29.69
CA THR A 161 -3.69 25.39 -30.91
C THR A 161 -4.01 26.43 -31.99
N ARG A 162 -5.08 27.22 -31.82
CA ARG A 162 -5.39 28.38 -32.69
C ARG A 162 -4.70 29.66 -32.24
N TRP A 163 -4.09 29.66 -31.06
CA TRP A 163 -3.34 30.81 -30.59
C TRP A 163 -2.06 31.01 -31.43
N GLY A 164 -1.75 32.27 -31.77
CA GLY A 164 -0.66 32.57 -32.72
C GLY A 164 0.75 32.22 -32.25
N ASP A 165 0.95 32.01 -30.94
CA ASP A 165 2.24 31.59 -30.36
C ASP A 165 2.20 30.11 -29.93
N PRO A 166 2.88 29.19 -30.66
CA PRO A 166 2.97 27.78 -30.31
C PRO A 166 3.76 27.49 -29.03
N GLY A 167 4.57 28.42 -28.54
CA GLY A 167 5.37 28.26 -27.32
C GLY A 167 4.51 28.12 -26.06
N VAL A 168 3.29 28.63 -26.10
CA VAL A 168 2.32 28.62 -24.99
C VAL A 168 1.14 27.67 -25.21
N TRP A 169 1.17 26.85 -26.25
CA TRP A 169 0.16 25.80 -26.42
C TRP A 169 0.29 24.74 -25.32
N PRO A 170 -0.83 24.09 -24.93
CA PRO A 170 -0.79 22.89 -24.13
C PRO A 170 0.07 21.83 -24.82
N ARG A 171 0.76 20.99 -24.05
CA ARG A 171 1.61 19.94 -24.58
C ARG A 171 1.62 18.71 -23.69
N LEU A 172 1.82 17.55 -24.29
CA LEU A 172 2.15 16.34 -23.57
C LEU A 172 3.67 16.20 -23.56
N VAL A 173 4.28 16.28 -22.37
CA VAL A 173 5.73 16.08 -22.18
C VAL A 173 5.96 14.66 -21.68
N VAL A 174 6.78 13.91 -22.40
CA VAL A 174 7.07 12.50 -22.11
C VAL A 174 8.55 12.34 -21.85
N CYS A 175 8.91 11.80 -20.70
CA CYS A 175 10.29 11.45 -20.35
C CYS A 175 10.49 9.94 -20.51
N VAL A 176 11.47 9.56 -21.32
CA VAL A 176 11.82 8.17 -21.59
C VAL A 176 13.28 7.91 -21.22
N GLY A 177 13.54 6.73 -20.67
CA GLY A 177 14.85 6.33 -20.17
C GLY A 177 15.09 4.83 -20.32
N PRO A 178 16.24 4.33 -19.84
CA PRO A 178 16.45 2.88 -19.76
C PRO A 178 15.39 2.24 -18.87
N GLU A 179 15.09 0.96 -19.09
CA GLU A 179 14.21 0.18 -18.22
C GLU A 179 14.76 0.17 -16.78
N PRO A 180 13.92 0.32 -15.74
CA PRO A 180 14.37 0.10 -14.37
C PRO A 180 14.86 -1.35 -14.19
N PRO A 181 15.90 -1.58 -13.36
CA PRO A 181 16.31 -2.93 -13.02
C PRO A 181 15.13 -3.69 -12.37
N PRO A 182 15.07 -5.02 -12.53
CA PRO A 182 14.04 -5.83 -11.87
C PRO A 182 14.09 -5.61 -10.35
N PRO A 183 12.93 -5.64 -9.66
CA PRO A 183 12.91 -5.53 -8.21
C PRO A 183 13.75 -6.64 -7.58
N PRO A 184 14.39 -6.40 -6.42
CA PRO A 184 15.12 -7.44 -5.72
C PRO A 184 14.19 -8.60 -5.34
N PRO A 185 14.70 -9.85 -5.25
CA PRO A 185 13.90 -10.98 -4.82
C PRO A 185 13.30 -10.71 -3.44
N VAL A 186 12.02 -11.06 -3.27
CA VAL A 186 11.31 -10.93 -1.98
C VAL A 186 12.07 -11.76 -0.93
N PRO A 187 12.37 -11.21 0.27
CA PRO A 187 12.97 -11.99 1.35
C PRO A 187 12.13 -13.23 1.67
N PRO A 188 12.73 -14.37 2.05
CA PRO A 188 11.96 -15.52 2.49
C PRO A 188 11.08 -15.13 3.70
N PRO A 189 9.86 -15.68 3.82
CA PRO A 189 9.03 -15.44 5.00
C PRO A 189 9.76 -15.90 6.26
N PRO A 190 9.54 -15.25 7.42
CA PRO A 190 10.11 -15.70 8.68
C PRO A 190 9.66 -17.14 9.00
N PRO A 191 10.51 -17.94 9.68
CA PRO A 191 10.13 -19.30 10.07
C PRO A 191 8.88 -19.29 10.93
N VAL A 192 7.97 -20.24 10.68
CA VAL A 192 6.73 -20.40 11.46
C VAL A 192 7.08 -21.05 12.80
N ARG A 193 6.97 -20.28 13.88
CA ARG A 193 7.09 -20.80 15.25
C ARG A 193 5.89 -21.66 15.62
N ARG A 194 6.12 -22.83 16.21
CA ARG A 194 5.06 -23.77 16.62
C ARG A 194 5.07 -23.96 18.13
N VAL A 195 3.88 -23.98 18.72
CA VAL A 195 3.69 -24.35 20.12
C VAL A 195 3.81 -25.87 20.24
N VAL A 196 4.67 -26.32 21.14
CA VAL A 196 4.87 -27.72 21.49
C VAL A 196 4.38 -27.92 22.92
N THR A 197 3.38 -28.78 23.11
CA THR A 197 2.88 -29.17 24.44
C THR A 197 3.20 -30.62 24.71
N ARG A 198 3.79 -30.91 25.87
CA ARG A 198 4.10 -32.25 26.37
C ARG A 198 3.45 -32.45 27.72
N ASP A 199 2.44 -33.30 27.78
CA ASP A 199 1.85 -33.72 29.05
C ASP A 199 2.68 -34.88 29.61
N LEU A 200 3.20 -34.71 30.81
CA LEU A 200 4.01 -35.71 31.50
C LEU A 200 3.17 -36.65 32.36
N GLY A 201 1.88 -36.33 32.56
CA GLY A 201 0.95 -37.12 33.37
C GLY A 201 0.84 -36.64 34.82
N GLU A 202 0.19 -37.48 35.63
CA GLU A 202 -0.07 -37.24 37.05
C GLU A 202 0.94 -37.96 37.94
N PHE A 203 1.34 -37.29 39.03
CA PHE A 203 2.38 -37.73 39.93
C PHE A 203 1.95 -37.52 41.39
N GLU A 204 1.94 -38.60 42.16
CA GLU A 204 1.70 -38.57 43.61
C GLU A 204 3.02 -38.31 44.37
N SER A 205 3.03 -37.30 45.24
CA SER A 205 4.17 -36.89 46.03
C SER A 205 4.44 -37.83 47.21
N ARG A 206 5.67 -37.81 47.71
CA ARG A 206 6.07 -38.48 48.96
C ARG A 206 6.99 -37.58 49.77
N ASP A 207 7.30 -38.02 50.99
CA ASP A 207 8.27 -37.36 51.86
C ASP A 207 9.67 -37.31 51.24
N THR A 208 9.98 -38.25 50.34
CA THR A 208 11.22 -38.24 49.56
C THR A 208 11.01 -37.55 48.22
N ARG A 209 11.99 -36.75 47.82
CA ARG A 209 11.99 -36.03 46.54
C ARG A 209 12.00 -37.03 45.38
N ARG A 210 11.15 -36.77 44.38
CA ARG A 210 11.00 -37.55 43.15
C ARG A 210 11.07 -36.62 41.94
N ALA A 211 11.15 -37.19 40.75
CA ALA A 211 11.20 -36.43 39.50
C ALA A 211 10.31 -37.04 38.42
N THR A 212 9.83 -36.20 37.51
CA THR A 212 9.22 -36.64 36.26
C THR A 212 10.27 -37.28 35.34
N GLY A 213 9.81 -37.89 34.25
CA GLY A 213 10.70 -38.22 33.13
C GLY A 213 11.41 -36.99 32.58
N ALA A 214 12.60 -37.21 32.01
CA ALA A 214 13.38 -36.17 31.36
C ALA A 214 12.77 -35.80 30.00
N VAL A 215 12.79 -34.51 29.68
CA VAL A 215 12.16 -33.95 28.48
C VAL A 215 13.22 -33.25 27.64
N ASP A 216 13.49 -33.74 26.43
CA ASP A 216 14.41 -33.07 25.50
C ASP A 216 13.76 -31.79 24.95
N VAL A 217 14.31 -30.64 25.32
CA VAL A 217 13.85 -29.31 24.94
C VAL A 217 14.85 -28.58 24.03
N GLY A 218 15.87 -29.27 23.50
CA GLY A 218 16.96 -28.67 22.71
C GLY A 218 16.56 -27.98 21.39
N GLY A 219 15.28 -28.04 21.01
CA GLY A 219 14.72 -27.35 19.84
C GLY A 219 13.65 -26.32 20.18
N LEU A 220 13.53 -25.92 21.46
CA LEU A 220 12.57 -24.92 21.91
C LEU A 220 13.31 -23.65 22.31
N GLU A 221 12.83 -22.50 21.85
CA GLU A 221 13.35 -21.17 22.21
C GLU A 221 12.90 -20.73 23.61
N VAL A 222 11.70 -21.14 24.00
CA VAL A 222 11.09 -20.86 25.31
C VAL A 222 10.36 -22.10 25.80
N VAL A 223 10.39 -22.33 27.11
CA VAL A 223 9.74 -23.46 27.77
C VAL A 223 9.20 -23.03 29.12
N THR A 224 8.02 -23.53 29.48
CA THR A 224 7.44 -23.40 30.82
C THR A 224 6.83 -24.73 31.23
N ALA A 225 7.13 -25.18 32.44
CA ALA A 225 6.43 -26.29 33.08
C ALA A 225 5.28 -25.76 33.94
N PHE A 226 4.15 -26.45 33.89
CA PHE A 226 2.97 -26.20 34.67
C PHE A 226 2.72 -27.43 35.54
N ALA A 227 2.80 -27.27 36.85
CA ALA A 227 2.42 -28.29 37.81
C ALA A 227 1.07 -27.90 38.44
N PHE A 228 0.01 -28.57 37.99
CA PHE A 228 -1.35 -28.35 38.48
C PHE A 228 -1.62 -29.29 39.66
N HIS A 229 -2.06 -28.75 40.79
CA HIS A 229 -2.50 -29.56 41.92
C HIS A 229 -3.84 -30.23 41.61
N VAL A 230 -3.86 -31.56 41.56
CA VAL A 230 -5.04 -32.35 41.22
C VAL A 230 -5.82 -32.72 42.47
N ASP A 231 -5.16 -33.26 43.49
CA ASP A 231 -5.80 -33.80 44.69
C ASP A 231 -4.83 -33.90 45.87
N GLY A 232 -5.34 -34.05 47.09
CA GLY A 232 -4.56 -34.24 48.31
C GLY A 232 -3.93 -32.96 48.85
N HIS A 233 -2.72 -33.07 49.41
CA HIS A 233 -2.03 -31.98 50.11
C HIS A 233 -1.06 -31.21 49.20
N ALA A 234 -0.59 -30.07 49.69
CA ALA A 234 0.36 -29.24 48.96
C ALA A 234 1.63 -30.01 48.53
N VAL A 235 2.08 -29.77 47.30
CA VAL A 235 3.29 -30.37 46.72
C VAL A 235 4.29 -29.27 46.40
N ASN A 236 5.51 -29.41 46.91
CA ASN A 236 6.63 -28.56 46.53
C ASN A 236 7.18 -29.05 45.19
N VAL A 237 7.33 -28.14 44.22
CA VAL A 237 7.82 -28.43 42.88
C VAL A 237 8.98 -27.51 42.51
N HIS A 238 9.95 -28.06 41.79
CA HIS A 238 11.14 -27.35 41.33
C HIS A 238 11.60 -27.94 40.01
N MET A 239 12.30 -27.15 39.21
CA MET A 239 12.91 -27.65 37.99
C MET A 239 14.31 -28.20 38.28
N SER A 240 14.71 -29.19 37.49
CA SER A 240 16.12 -29.53 37.32
C SER A 240 16.44 -29.66 35.85
N TYR A 241 17.69 -29.35 35.51
CA TYR A 241 18.16 -29.27 34.14
C TYR A 241 19.42 -30.10 33.96
N SER A 242 19.60 -30.60 32.75
CA SER A 242 20.70 -31.48 32.38
C SER A 242 21.11 -31.26 30.93
N THR A 243 22.41 -31.39 30.65
CA THR A 243 22.98 -31.32 29.30
C THR A 243 23.11 -32.70 28.64
N ASP A 244 23.25 -33.75 29.44
CA ASP A 244 23.51 -35.14 29.02
C ASP A 244 22.36 -36.11 29.32
N GLY A 245 21.37 -35.69 30.12
CA GLY A 245 20.26 -36.52 30.61
C GLY A 245 20.61 -37.39 31.82
N LEU A 246 21.87 -37.37 32.25
CA LEU A 246 22.42 -38.20 33.33
C LEU A 246 22.76 -37.37 34.57
N THR A 247 23.41 -36.23 34.38
CA THR A 247 23.83 -35.30 35.44
C THR A 247 22.81 -34.18 35.58
N TRP A 248 22.22 -34.03 36.76
CA TRP A 248 21.11 -33.09 37.00
C TRP A 248 21.50 -31.99 37.98
N PHE A 249 21.19 -30.75 37.61
CA PHE A 249 21.42 -29.57 38.44
C PHE A 249 20.05 -28.97 38.85
N PRO A 250 19.83 -28.66 40.13
CA PRO A 250 18.58 -28.07 40.58
C PRO A 250 18.49 -26.60 40.16
N ASP A 251 17.28 -26.17 39.79
CA ASP A 251 16.93 -24.76 39.71
C ASP A 251 16.65 -24.25 41.14
N PRO A 252 17.22 -23.10 41.56
CA PRO A 252 16.97 -22.55 42.89
C PRO A 252 15.52 -22.09 43.12
N ALA A 253 14.74 -21.87 42.05
CA ALA A 253 13.34 -21.49 42.18
C ALA A 253 12.48 -22.66 42.68
N SER A 254 11.88 -22.48 43.85
CA SER A 254 10.91 -23.42 44.42
C SER A 254 9.51 -22.84 44.34
N HIS A 255 8.56 -23.66 43.92
CA HIS A 255 7.15 -23.31 43.87
C HIS A 255 6.33 -24.33 44.66
N LYS A 256 5.11 -23.97 45.03
CA LYS A 256 4.16 -24.84 45.72
C LYS A 256 2.88 -24.92 44.90
N ALA A 257 2.39 -26.13 44.65
CA ALA A 257 1.10 -26.38 44.04
C ALA A 257 0.15 -26.90 45.14
N ALA A 258 -0.98 -26.22 45.35
CA ALA A 258 -1.96 -26.55 46.38
C ALA A 258 -3.36 -26.07 45.94
N ASN A 259 -4.42 -26.59 46.55
CA ASN A 259 -5.79 -26.06 46.43
C ASN A 259 -6.30 -25.90 44.98
N GLY A 260 -5.88 -26.77 44.06
CA GLY A 260 -6.26 -26.67 42.65
C GLY A 260 -5.51 -25.58 41.87
N GLU A 261 -4.46 -24.98 42.43
CA GLU A 261 -3.65 -23.97 41.74
C GLU A 261 -2.58 -24.59 40.83
N VAL A 262 -2.10 -23.77 39.89
CA VAL A 262 -1.00 -24.12 38.98
C VAL A 262 0.28 -23.42 39.41
N ALA A 263 1.29 -24.19 39.80
CA ALA A 263 2.65 -23.71 39.90
C ALA A 263 3.27 -23.61 38.49
N ARG A 264 3.84 -22.45 38.15
CA ARG A 264 4.50 -22.19 36.86
C ARG A 264 5.99 -22.15 37.10
N LEU A 265 6.73 -23.00 36.39
CA LEU A 265 8.17 -23.10 36.50
C LEU A 265 8.79 -22.72 35.15
N THR A 266 9.54 -21.63 35.16
CA THR A 266 10.28 -21.15 33.99
C THR A 266 11.75 -21.41 34.23
N PRO A 267 12.46 -22.12 33.33
CA PRO A 267 13.88 -22.38 33.49
C PRO A 267 14.66 -21.07 33.52
N LEU A 268 15.56 -20.91 34.49
CA LEU A 268 16.55 -19.82 34.45
C LEU A 268 17.62 -20.06 33.38
N HIS A 269 17.87 -21.31 33.04
CA HIS A 269 18.85 -21.72 32.03
C HIS A 269 18.24 -22.75 31.08
N PHE A 270 18.47 -22.58 29.78
CA PHE A 270 18.05 -23.53 28.76
C PHE A 270 19.17 -24.55 28.53
N THR A 271 18.95 -25.79 28.97
CA THR A 271 19.78 -26.95 28.62
C THR A 271 18.97 -27.96 27.81
N ARG A 272 19.61 -29.00 27.30
CA ARG A 272 18.96 -29.98 26.44
C ARG A 272 17.81 -30.72 27.11
N TYR A 273 17.93 -31.04 28.41
CA TYR A 273 16.92 -31.81 29.12
C TYR A 273 16.41 -31.07 30.36
N LEU A 274 15.09 -31.11 30.56
CA LEU A 274 14.40 -30.60 31.75
C LEU A 274 13.58 -31.72 32.41
N ARG A 275 13.41 -31.64 33.72
CA ARG A 275 12.39 -32.42 34.45
C ARG A 275 11.85 -31.59 35.63
N VAL A 276 10.67 -31.95 36.10
CA VAL A 276 10.10 -31.37 37.32
C VAL A 276 10.35 -32.34 38.47
N GLU A 277 10.98 -31.84 39.51
CA GLU A 277 11.17 -32.55 40.77
C GLU A 277 10.06 -32.13 41.75
N TYR A 278 9.55 -33.08 42.53
CA TYR A 278 8.39 -32.89 43.39
C TYR A 278 8.51 -33.66 44.72
N GLN A 279 7.92 -33.11 45.78
CA GLN A 279 7.95 -33.65 47.13
C GLN A 279 6.74 -33.15 47.92
N SER A 280 6.22 -33.95 48.85
CA SER A 280 5.17 -33.52 49.78
C SER A 280 5.62 -32.28 50.55
N ALA A 281 4.75 -31.28 50.68
CA ALA A 281 5.09 -30.07 51.43
C ALA A 281 5.11 -30.30 52.94
N GLU A 282 4.37 -31.30 53.41
CA GLU A 282 4.29 -31.73 54.81
C GLU A 282 4.54 -33.24 54.90
N THR A 283 5.32 -33.66 55.89
CA THR A 283 5.69 -35.07 56.07
C THR A 283 4.46 -35.92 56.37
N GLY A 284 4.30 -37.03 55.66
CA GLY A 284 3.18 -37.96 55.79
C GLY A 284 1.91 -37.53 55.07
N LEU A 285 1.90 -36.38 54.38
CA LEU A 285 0.74 -35.82 53.70
C LEU A 285 1.01 -35.73 52.18
N PRO A 286 0.67 -36.77 51.39
CA PRO A 286 0.87 -36.77 49.94
C PRO A 286 -0.16 -35.92 49.21
N GLY A 287 0.24 -35.41 48.05
CA GLY A 287 -0.63 -34.74 47.09
C GLY A 287 -0.30 -35.17 45.67
N THR A 288 -1.23 -34.94 44.76
CA THR A 288 -1.11 -35.31 43.35
C THR A 288 -1.02 -34.07 42.48
N ILE A 289 -0.05 -34.06 41.57
CA ILE A 289 0.11 -32.99 40.58
C ILE A 289 0.06 -33.55 39.15
N ARG A 290 -0.52 -32.81 38.21
CA ARG A 290 -0.37 -33.05 36.76
C ARG A 290 0.67 -32.10 36.21
N VAL A 291 1.65 -32.61 35.48
CA VAL A 291 2.75 -31.79 34.94
C VAL A 291 2.65 -31.70 33.42
N VAL A 292 2.57 -30.47 32.90
CA VAL A 292 2.58 -30.18 31.46
C VAL A 292 3.72 -29.22 31.14
N LEU A 293 4.49 -29.50 30.10
CA LEU A 293 5.49 -28.60 29.53
C LEU A 293 4.97 -27.99 28.24
N GLN A 294 5.14 -26.69 28.09
CA GLN A 294 4.83 -25.99 26.86
C GLN A 294 6.04 -25.19 26.40
N GLY A 295 6.37 -25.24 25.12
CA GLY A 295 7.40 -24.40 24.54
C GLY A 295 7.11 -24.00 23.10
N THR A 296 8.02 -23.23 22.51
CA THR A 296 7.90 -22.73 21.14
C THR A 296 9.17 -23.02 20.36
N THR A 297 9.05 -23.57 19.15
CA THR A 297 10.18 -23.79 18.21
C THR A 297 10.56 -22.52 17.46
#